data_AF-A0A1D1V0G5-F1
#
_entry.id   AF-A0A1D1V0G5-F1
#
_cell.length_a   1.000
_cell.length_b   1.000
_cell.length_c   1.000
_cell.angle_alpha   90.00
_cell.angle_beta   90.00
_cell.angle_gamma   90.00
#
_symmetry.space_group_name_H-M   'P 1'
#
loop_
_entity.id
_entity.type
_entity.pdbx_description
1 polymer ?
#
loop_
_entity_poly.entity_id
_entity_poly.type
_entity_poly.pdbx_seq_one_letter_code
_entity_poly.pdbx_strand_id
1 'polypeptide(L)'
;MASKASVLGNQDGYVLLNNDVDLPSPPRLSRLPGSRWCRSAVIVALTCLLIGTTLWILDDVESFLAKVAIPSFINIFASTNTLDSSFSVASSSVSSSTPNSTVIAAAFHPETFDTSADALSDLMKHLESVVSDRLKKATDHMKNLTEDKDSLLLSHAILQGGLGNFMFMVASTWGVAKMNRRKMVLLAPYKMEGNFVHLGIDHVTPANFLGSDSSSSSDEYNFEEISAMKYTPKMENVTAVKGLRNVILAGYMQSWKYFDHCRNDIRMLFTFSKTIFETSLAKIREGLEDYYTHLSIDKADRIFSDQKTRPTLIAIHVRRGDIASDDGQMRFGHKPATKEYLLRTSSLLSQKYSPAIFLVISNDVPYCRDLFKGPNFVVMDNNKEPAAVDMAIISLADHIILSVGTFGWWAAYLSDAKEVYYYKDWPKKGSDMEKQISREDYFYPSWIPLEQSS
;
A
#
# COMPACT_ATOMS: atom_id res chain seq x y z
N MET A 1 57.14 -44.78 12.23
CA MET A 1 57.78 -44.78 13.56
C MET A 1 56.74 -44.37 14.59
N ALA A 2 56.58 -45.18 15.63
CA ALA A 2 55.70 -45.01 16.79
C ALA A 2 56.06 -43.73 17.59
N SER A 3 55.18 -43.08 18.36
CA SER A 3 54.54 -43.55 19.61
C SER A 3 53.23 -42.75 19.87
N LYS A 4 52.04 -43.34 20.03
CA LYS A 4 51.44 -43.96 21.24
C LYS A 4 51.77 -43.33 22.60
N ALA A 5 50.71 -42.86 23.28
CA ALA A 5 50.26 -43.15 24.66
C ALA A 5 49.62 -41.88 25.28
N SER A 6 48.55 -41.87 26.07
CA SER A 6 47.47 -42.79 26.47
C SER A 6 46.63 -41.98 27.51
N VAL A 7 45.32 -41.83 27.33
CA VAL A 7 44.19 -42.45 28.10
C VAL A 7 44.01 -42.00 29.56
N LEU A 8 42.72 -41.84 29.92
CA LEU A 8 42.03 -41.78 31.23
C LEU A 8 41.51 -40.36 31.55
N GLY A 9 40.23 -40.09 31.82
CA GLY A 9 39.05 -40.94 32.07
C GLY A 9 38.28 -40.39 33.29
N ASN A 10 36.94 -40.32 33.18
CA ASN A 10 35.94 -40.08 34.25
C ASN A 10 35.91 -38.69 34.91
N GLN A 11 34.82 -38.17 35.48
CA GLN A 11 33.36 -38.40 35.50
C GLN A 11 32.76 -37.18 36.23
N ASP A 12 31.50 -36.85 35.93
CA ASP A 12 30.44 -36.28 36.78
C ASP A 12 30.70 -35.13 37.78
N GLY A 13 29.76 -34.16 37.78
CA GLY A 13 29.25 -33.61 39.04
C GLY A 13 29.27 -32.08 39.20
N TYR A 14 28.08 -31.49 39.08
CA TYR A 14 27.67 -30.13 39.47
C TYR A 14 28.29 -29.58 40.76
N VAL A 15 28.68 -28.30 40.77
CA VAL A 15 28.35 -27.31 41.83
C VAL A 15 28.43 -25.87 41.24
N LEU A 16 27.34 -25.12 41.38
CA LEU A 16 27.26 -23.67 41.26
C LEU A 16 27.86 -23.00 42.49
N LEU A 17 28.74 -22.00 42.34
CA LEU A 17 28.93 -20.94 43.35
C LEU A 17 29.39 -19.63 42.71
N ASN A 18 28.92 -18.56 43.34
CA ASN A 18 28.83 -17.17 42.93
C ASN A 18 30.14 -16.37 42.93
N ASN A 19 30.04 -15.24 42.22
CA ASN A 19 30.67 -13.92 42.41
C ASN A 19 32.07 -13.64 41.85
N ASP A 20 32.06 -12.65 40.95
CA ASP A 20 32.99 -11.53 40.74
C ASP A 20 34.48 -11.78 40.87
N VAL A 21 35.22 -11.50 39.78
CA VAL A 21 36.39 -10.58 39.74
C VAL A 21 36.98 -10.52 38.32
N ASP A 22 37.10 -9.28 37.84
CA ASP A 22 38.03 -8.69 36.86
C ASP A 22 38.34 -9.36 35.50
N LEU A 23 37.90 -8.65 34.46
CA LEU A 23 38.30 -8.79 33.05
C LEU A 23 39.78 -8.43 32.83
N PRO A 24 40.57 -9.27 32.13
CA PRO A 24 41.76 -8.80 31.43
C PRO A 24 41.39 -8.33 30.01
N SER A 25 41.97 -7.21 29.61
CA SER A 25 41.81 -6.58 28.29
C SER A 25 42.26 -7.50 27.14
N PRO A 26 41.56 -7.54 25.98
CA PRO A 26 42.02 -8.30 24.83
C PRO A 26 43.15 -7.56 24.07
N PRO A 27 44.06 -8.29 23.41
CA PRO A 27 45.17 -7.70 22.67
C PRO A 27 44.68 -6.95 21.41
N ARG A 28 45.36 -5.85 21.10
CA ARG A 28 45.16 -5.03 19.90
C ARG A 28 45.34 -5.87 18.64
N LEU A 29 44.27 -6.04 17.86
CA LEU A 29 44.32 -6.53 16.48
C LEU A 29 44.28 -5.35 15.50
N SER A 30 45.31 -5.32 14.68
CA SER A 30 45.58 -4.38 13.59
C SER A 30 44.48 -4.36 12.54
N ARG A 31 44.28 -3.16 11.97
CA ARG A 31 43.32 -2.80 10.93
C ARG A 31 43.45 -3.65 9.66
N LEU A 32 42.33 -4.17 9.16
CA LEU A 32 42.09 -4.46 7.73
C LEU A 32 40.69 -3.92 7.34
N PRO A 33 40.50 -3.33 6.14
CA PRO A 33 39.25 -2.68 5.76
C PRO A 33 38.33 -3.63 5.00
N GLY A 34 37.04 -3.64 5.35
CA GLY A 34 35.99 -4.30 4.54
C GLY A 34 34.79 -4.76 5.35
N SER A 35 33.60 -4.36 4.89
CA SER A 35 32.25 -4.83 5.29
C SER A 35 31.81 -4.68 6.77
N ARG A 36 31.49 -3.44 7.18
CA ARG A 36 30.72 -3.16 8.40
C ARG A 36 29.20 -3.42 8.29
N TRP A 37 28.68 -3.77 7.11
CA TRP A 37 27.22 -3.92 6.90
C TRP A 37 26.70 -5.37 7.07
N CYS A 38 27.51 -6.40 6.83
CA CYS A 38 27.03 -7.80 6.94
C CYS A 38 26.84 -8.28 8.38
N ARG A 39 27.65 -7.80 9.34
CA ARG A 39 27.53 -8.24 10.74
C ARG A 39 26.32 -7.64 11.46
N SER A 40 25.90 -6.44 11.09
CA SER A 40 24.73 -5.78 11.70
C SER A 40 23.40 -6.38 11.22
N ALA A 41 23.30 -6.81 9.96
CA ALA A 41 22.08 -7.43 9.44
C ALA A 41 21.81 -8.82 10.05
N VAL A 42 22.86 -9.62 10.24
CA VAL A 42 22.75 -10.97 10.85
C VAL A 42 22.42 -10.88 12.34
N ILE A 43 23.01 -9.90 13.05
CA ILE A 43 22.68 -9.67 14.46
C ILE A 43 21.22 -9.17 14.57
N VAL A 44 20.77 -8.23 13.74
CA VAL A 44 19.37 -7.76 13.77
C VAL A 44 18.37 -8.88 13.47
N ALA A 45 18.67 -9.77 12.52
CA ALA A 45 17.80 -10.91 12.22
C ALA A 45 17.69 -11.90 13.39
N LEU A 46 18.80 -12.20 14.08
CA LEU A 46 18.82 -13.06 15.27
C LEU A 46 18.14 -12.41 16.48
N THR A 47 18.30 -11.10 16.67
CA THR A 47 17.62 -10.36 17.74
C THR A 47 16.11 -10.27 17.48
N CYS A 48 15.67 -10.12 16.23
CA CYS A 48 14.24 -10.12 15.88
C CYS A 48 13.58 -11.50 16.09
N LEU A 49 14.30 -12.60 15.84
CA LEU A 49 13.85 -13.96 16.13
C LEU A 49 13.66 -14.20 17.63
N LEU A 50 14.61 -13.74 18.45
CA LEU A 50 14.55 -13.87 19.92
C LEU A 50 13.45 -12.99 20.54
N ILE A 51 13.30 -11.74 20.08
CA ILE A 51 12.25 -10.82 20.54
C ILE A 51 10.85 -11.31 20.11
N GLY A 52 10.73 -11.87 18.90
CA GLY A 52 9.47 -12.46 18.43
C GLY A 52 8.99 -13.63 19.29
N THR A 53 9.91 -14.49 19.74
CA THR A 53 9.57 -15.59 20.67
C THR A 53 9.23 -15.10 22.07
N THR A 54 9.80 -13.99 22.55
CA THR A 54 9.48 -13.45 23.89
C THR A 54 8.17 -12.68 23.90
N LEU A 55 7.82 -11.96 22.83
CA LEU A 55 6.53 -11.26 22.70
C LEU A 55 5.36 -12.24 22.55
N TRP A 56 5.57 -13.37 21.84
CA TRP A 56 4.56 -14.42 21.72
C TRP A 56 4.22 -15.08 23.07
N ILE A 57 5.23 -15.26 23.94
CA ILE A 57 5.03 -15.79 25.31
C ILE A 57 4.30 -14.78 26.21
N LEU A 58 4.50 -13.47 26.00
CA LEU A 58 3.84 -12.43 26.79
C LEU A 58 2.36 -12.24 26.41
N ASP A 59 2.01 -12.32 25.12
CA ASP A 59 0.63 -12.26 24.64
C ASP A 59 -0.22 -13.45 25.13
N ASP A 60 0.38 -14.65 25.25
CA ASP A 60 -0.29 -15.83 25.82
C ASP A 60 -0.57 -15.67 27.33
N VAL A 61 0.29 -14.94 28.06
CA VAL A 61 0.08 -14.63 29.48
C VAL A 61 -1.00 -13.56 29.67
N GLU A 62 -1.06 -12.52 28.83
CA GLU A 62 -2.14 -11.52 28.87
C GLU A 62 -3.50 -12.12 28.48
N SER A 63 -3.54 -12.99 27.46
CA SER A 63 -4.75 -13.71 27.05
C SER A 63 -5.26 -14.68 28.12
N PHE A 64 -4.34 -15.26 28.90
CA PHE A 64 -4.66 -16.12 30.05
C PHE A 64 -5.20 -15.31 31.23
N LEU A 65 -4.63 -14.14 31.53
CA LEU A 65 -5.09 -13.25 32.61
C LEU A 65 -6.45 -12.61 32.30
N ALA A 66 -6.74 -12.31 31.03
CA ALA A 66 -8.03 -11.76 30.59
C ALA A 66 -9.20 -12.76 30.72
N LYS A 67 -8.93 -14.07 30.76
CA LYS A 67 -9.96 -15.13 30.87
C LYS A 67 -10.32 -15.51 32.31
N VAL A 68 -9.61 -14.99 33.32
CA VAL A 68 -9.79 -15.35 34.74
C VAL A 68 -10.64 -14.31 35.51
N ALA A 69 -10.98 -13.17 34.93
CA ALA A 69 -11.77 -12.13 35.61
C ALA A 69 -13.29 -12.29 35.41
N ILE A 70 -14.01 -12.63 36.48
CA ILE A 70 -15.48 -12.72 36.59
C ILE A 70 -16.10 -11.32 36.81
N PRO A 71 -17.24 -10.95 36.19
CA PRO A 71 -17.95 -9.70 36.49
C PRO A 71 -19.07 -9.89 37.53
N SER A 72 -19.29 -8.90 38.40
CA SER A 72 -20.41 -8.86 39.36
C SER A 72 -21.04 -7.45 39.43
N PHE A 73 -22.39 -7.44 39.51
CA PHE A 73 -23.34 -6.35 39.86
C PHE A 73 -23.64 -5.27 38.79
N ILE A 74 -24.85 -5.16 38.18
CA ILE A 74 -26.27 -4.89 38.60
C ILE A 74 -26.70 -3.42 38.40
N ASN A 75 -27.77 -3.27 37.60
CA ASN A 75 -28.77 -2.20 37.36
C ASN A 75 -28.82 -0.95 38.26
N ILE A 76 -29.30 0.18 37.66
CA ILE A 76 -30.56 0.89 38.00
C ILE A 76 -30.67 2.23 37.21
N PHE A 77 -31.65 2.35 36.29
CA PHE A 77 -32.78 3.29 36.30
C PHE A 77 -33.47 3.37 34.92
N ALA A 78 -34.78 3.14 34.93
CA ALA A 78 -35.71 3.46 33.86
C ALA A 78 -36.78 4.42 34.41
N SER A 79 -37.22 5.41 33.63
CA SER A 79 -38.55 6.04 33.69
C SER A 79 -38.65 7.10 32.57
N THR A 80 -39.34 6.78 31.46
CA THR A 80 -40.69 7.26 31.09
C THR A 80 -40.81 8.77 30.82
N ASN A 81 -41.19 9.15 29.58
CA ASN A 81 -42.48 9.79 29.34
C ASN A 81 -42.84 9.89 27.85
N THR A 82 -44.10 9.56 27.62
CA THR A 82 -44.98 9.68 26.46
C THR A 82 -45.32 11.12 26.11
N LEU A 83 -45.66 11.41 24.83
CA LEU A 83 -47.01 11.85 24.44
C LEU A 83 -47.14 12.10 22.92
N ASP A 84 -48.34 11.81 22.45
CA ASP A 84 -48.84 11.78 21.08
C ASP A 84 -49.96 12.82 20.90
N SER A 85 -50.36 13.05 19.65
CA SER A 85 -51.67 13.54 19.15
C SER A 85 -51.90 15.02 18.75
N SER A 86 -52.04 15.20 17.42
CA SER A 86 -53.17 15.78 16.64
C SER A 86 -53.69 17.21 16.85
N PHE A 87 -53.97 17.92 15.74
CA PHE A 87 -55.20 18.72 15.55
C PHE A 87 -55.52 18.97 14.04
N SER A 88 -56.82 19.10 13.74
CA SER A 88 -57.46 19.10 12.41
C SER A 88 -58.08 20.45 11.98
N VAL A 89 -58.19 20.61 10.65
CA VAL A 89 -59.22 21.28 9.79
C VAL A 89 -59.99 22.52 10.27
N ALA A 90 -60.03 23.55 9.41
CA ALA A 90 -61.19 24.44 9.25
C ALA A 90 -61.39 24.84 7.77
N SER A 91 -62.65 24.89 7.35
CA SER A 91 -63.15 25.26 6.02
C SER A 91 -64.02 26.53 6.11
N SER A 92 -64.06 27.33 5.04
CA SER A 92 -65.21 28.18 4.72
C SER A 92 -65.20 28.58 3.23
N SER A 93 -66.40 28.69 2.66
CA SER A 93 -66.73 28.93 1.26
C SER A 93 -67.65 30.15 1.15
N VAL A 94 -67.52 30.99 0.09
CA VAL A 94 -68.62 31.73 -0.57
C VAL A 94 -68.21 32.08 -2.03
N SER A 95 -69.21 32.01 -2.92
CA SER A 95 -69.35 32.20 -4.38
C SER A 95 -69.02 33.62 -4.92
N SER A 96 -69.00 34.03 -6.21
CA SER A 96 -69.46 33.56 -7.53
C SER A 96 -68.87 34.46 -8.65
N SER A 97 -68.99 34.01 -9.92
CA SER A 97 -69.02 34.75 -11.21
C SER A 97 -67.80 34.67 -12.16
N THR A 98 -68.01 33.92 -13.26
CA THR A 98 -67.30 33.88 -14.56
C THR A 98 -67.86 34.98 -15.50
N PRO A 99 -67.17 35.47 -16.56
CA PRO A 99 -66.65 34.63 -17.65
C PRO A 99 -65.35 35.03 -18.37
N ASN A 100 -64.79 34.01 -19.03
CA ASN A 100 -63.91 34.05 -20.21
C ASN A 100 -62.58 34.81 -20.14
N SER A 101 -61.48 34.08 -19.97
CA SER A 101 -60.31 34.23 -20.86
C SER A 101 -59.38 33.02 -20.75
N THR A 102 -59.06 32.48 -21.93
CA THR A 102 -57.78 31.86 -22.31
C THR A 102 -57.18 30.83 -21.35
N VAL A 103 -57.36 29.55 -21.71
CA VAL A 103 -56.55 28.43 -21.23
C VAL A 103 -55.09 28.68 -21.62
N ILE A 104 -54.30 29.25 -20.72
CA ILE A 104 -52.85 29.09 -20.73
C ILE A 104 -52.64 27.74 -20.06
N ALA A 105 -52.42 26.71 -20.89
CA ALA A 105 -51.85 25.46 -20.43
C ALA A 105 -50.53 25.82 -19.72
N ALA A 106 -50.52 25.66 -18.39
CA ALA A 106 -49.29 25.62 -17.65
C ALA A 106 -48.46 24.49 -18.26
N ALA A 107 -47.47 24.88 -19.06
CA ALA A 107 -46.45 23.96 -19.52
C ALA A 107 -45.83 23.36 -18.27
N PHE A 108 -46.01 22.06 -18.10
CA PHE A 108 -45.20 21.25 -17.21
C PHE A 108 -43.75 21.67 -17.45
N HIS A 109 -43.15 22.33 -16.46
CA HIS A 109 -41.70 22.47 -16.44
C HIS A 109 -41.13 21.05 -16.47
N PRO A 110 -40.24 20.73 -17.43
CA PRO A 110 -39.52 19.47 -17.35
C PRO A 110 -38.75 19.50 -16.05
N GLU A 111 -38.82 18.40 -15.31
CA GLU A 111 -38.05 18.13 -14.09
C GLU A 111 -36.66 18.76 -14.21
N THR A 112 -36.37 19.74 -13.36
CA THR A 112 -35.02 20.25 -13.20
C THR A 112 -34.23 19.13 -12.54
N PHE A 113 -33.64 18.25 -13.36
CA PHE A 113 -32.63 17.30 -12.92
C PHE A 113 -31.56 18.08 -12.16
N ASP A 114 -31.29 17.67 -10.92
CA ASP A 114 -30.14 18.17 -10.17
C ASP A 114 -28.88 17.58 -10.79
N THR A 115 -28.36 18.29 -11.79
CA THR A 115 -27.23 17.84 -12.63
C THR A 115 -26.00 17.43 -11.81
N SER A 116 -25.86 17.94 -10.58
CA SER A 116 -24.76 17.62 -9.67
C SER A 116 -24.93 16.24 -9.00
N ALA A 117 -26.14 15.92 -8.54
CA ALA A 117 -26.47 14.64 -7.92
C ALA A 117 -26.39 13.49 -8.94
N ASP A 118 -26.84 13.73 -10.17
CA ASP A 118 -26.76 12.75 -11.26
C ASP A 118 -25.31 12.48 -11.67
N ALA A 119 -24.47 13.52 -11.78
CA ALA A 119 -23.05 13.37 -12.11
C ALA A 119 -22.28 12.58 -11.05
N LEU A 120 -22.56 12.80 -9.75
CA LEU A 120 -22.01 12.00 -8.66
C LEU A 120 -22.47 10.54 -8.73
N SER A 121 -23.77 10.32 -8.94
CA SER A 121 -24.36 8.99 -9.08
C SER A 121 -23.71 8.19 -10.21
N ASP A 122 -23.52 8.81 -11.38
CA ASP A 122 -22.91 8.17 -12.55
C ASP A 122 -21.42 7.89 -12.35
N LEU A 123 -20.68 8.79 -11.71
CA LEU A 123 -19.30 8.54 -11.32
C LEU A 123 -19.20 7.33 -10.37
N MET A 124 -20.02 7.29 -9.33
CA MET A 124 -20.00 6.19 -8.35
C MET A 124 -20.36 4.84 -8.99
N LYS A 125 -21.39 4.80 -9.85
CA LYS A 125 -21.74 3.59 -10.61
C LYS A 125 -20.59 3.11 -11.50
N HIS A 126 -19.87 4.04 -12.13
CA HIS A 126 -18.70 3.71 -12.94
C HIS A 126 -17.60 3.07 -12.09
N LEU A 127 -17.26 3.67 -10.94
CA LEU A 127 -16.25 3.14 -10.03
C LEU A 127 -16.63 1.77 -9.47
N GLU A 128 -17.89 1.59 -9.07
CA GLU A 128 -18.45 0.31 -8.61
C GLU A 128 -18.34 -0.78 -9.70
N SER A 129 -18.62 -0.43 -10.95
CA SER A 129 -18.46 -1.33 -12.10
C SER A 129 -17.00 -1.75 -12.31
N VAL A 130 -16.05 -0.79 -12.22
CA VAL A 130 -14.61 -1.08 -12.32
C VAL A 130 -14.15 -2.01 -11.20
N VAL A 131 -14.57 -1.76 -9.96
CA VAL A 131 -14.25 -2.61 -8.80
C VAL A 131 -14.79 -4.03 -8.98
N SER A 132 -16.05 -4.15 -9.41
CA SER A 132 -16.71 -5.44 -9.63
C SER A 132 -15.97 -6.27 -10.70
N ASP A 133 -15.57 -5.64 -11.80
CA ASP A 133 -14.79 -6.30 -12.85
C ASP A 133 -13.40 -6.75 -12.36
N ARG A 134 -12.70 -5.90 -11.59
CA ARG A 134 -11.40 -6.26 -11.00
C ARG A 134 -11.51 -7.47 -10.05
N LEU A 135 -12.50 -7.46 -9.14
CA LEU A 135 -12.75 -8.57 -8.22
C LEU A 135 -13.08 -9.87 -8.95
N LYS A 136 -13.90 -9.78 -10.00
CA LYS A 136 -14.26 -10.93 -10.84
C LYS A 136 -13.02 -11.51 -11.54
N LYS A 137 -12.23 -10.66 -12.21
CA LYS A 137 -11.02 -11.08 -12.92
C LYS A 137 -10.00 -11.73 -11.98
N ALA A 138 -9.79 -11.18 -10.80
CA ALA A 138 -8.89 -11.77 -9.81
C ALA A 138 -9.38 -13.15 -9.34
N THR A 139 -10.67 -13.28 -9.06
CA THR A 139 -11.28 -14.56 -8.65
C THR A 139 -11.14 -15.62 -9.73
N ASP A 140 -11.35 -15.26 -11.00
CA ASP A 140 -11.24 -16.18 -12.13
C ASP A 140 -9.78 -16.55 -12.42
N HIS A 141 -8.85 -15.60 -12.29
CA HIS A 141 -7.41 -15.87 -12.41
C HIS A 141 -6.94 -16.89 -11.37
N MET A 142 -7.36 -16.72 -10.11
CA MET A 142 -6.99 -17.61 -9.01
C MET A 142 -7.43 -19.06 -9.22
N LYS A 143 -8.60 -19.30 -9.83
CA LYS A 143 -9.07 -20.67 -10.13
C LYS A 143 -8.22 -21.38 -11.18
N ASN A 144 -7.50 -20.63 -12.01
CA ASN A 144 -6.73 -21.14 -13.14
C ASN A 144 -5.23 -21.26 -12.86
N LEU A 145 -4.77 -20.88 -11.67
CA LEU A 145 -3.39 -21.10 -11.28
C LEU A 145 -3.16 -22.60 -11.05
N THR A 146 -2.43 -23.22 -11.98
CA THR A 146 -2.06 -24.63 -11.90
C THR A 146 -0.86 -24.81 -10.98
N GLU A 147 -0.94 -25.76 -10.05
CA GLU A 147 0.18 -26.15 -9.21
C GLU A 147 1.12 -27.11 -9.92
N ASP A 148 2.40 -26.76 -9.99
CA ASP A 148 3.47 -27.72 -10.25
C ASP A 148 4.07 -28.16 -8.90
N LYS A 149 3.71 -29.38 -8.47
CA LYS A 149 4.09 -29.94 -7.16
C LYS A 149 5.56 -30.35 -7.09
N ASP A 150 6.23 -30.51 -8.23
CA ASP A 150 7.62 -30.97 -8.30
C ASP A 150 8.62 -29.82 -8.58
N SER A 151 8.14 -28.58 -8.51
CA SER A 151 8.96 -27.40 -8.79
C SER A 151 9.84 -26.98 -7.60
N LEU A 152 11.07 -26.55 -7.90
CA LEU A 152 11.96 -25.95 -6.90
C LEU A 152 11.33 -24.68 -6.32
N LEU A 153 11.55 -24.44 -5.02
CA LEU A 153 10.96 -23.30 -4.33
C LEU A 153 11.83 -22.05 -4.47
N LEU A 154 11.16 -20.91 -4.54
CA LEU A 154 11.77 -19.59 -4.46
C LEU A 154 11.02 -18.79 -3.38
N SER A 155 11.74 -18.14 -2.48
CA SER A 155 11.15 -17.24 -1.49
C SER A 155 11.93 -15.94 -1.40
N HIS A 156 11.54 -15.07 -0.48
CA HIS A 156 12.16 -13.78 -0.24
C HIS A 156 12.38 -13.57 1.25
N ALA A 157 13.55 -13.03 1.60
CA ALA A 157 13.83 -12.52 2.94
C ALA A 157 13.11 -11.18 3.12
N ILE A 158 11.78 -11.22 3.30
CA ILE A 158 10.95 -10.02 3.41
C ILE A 158 11.39 -9.23 4.64
N LEU A 159 11.98 -8.07 4.38
CA LEU A 159 12.42 -7.11 5.38
C LEU A 159 11.21 -6.32 5.91
N GLN A 160 11.36 -5.70 7.09
CA GLN A 160 10.39 -4.72 7.55
C GLN A 160 10.26 -3.55 6.54
N GLY A 161 9.04 -3.09 6.30
CA GLY A 161 8.75 -2.01 5.36
C GLY A 161 7.26 -1.73 5.24
N GLY A 162 6.92 -0.62 4.57
CA GLY A 162 5.53 -0.30 4.25
C GLY A 162 4.96 -1.19 3.13
N LEU A 163 3.64 -1.09 2.91
CA LEU A 163 2.89 -1.88 1.92
C LEU A 163 3.56 -1.92 0.53
N GLY A 164 4.03 -0.78 0.01
CA GLY A 164 4.68 -0.74 -1.30
C GLY A 164 6.01 -1.50 -1.38
N ASN A 165 6.78 -1.60 -0.27
CA ASN A 165 8.00 -2.40 -0.25
C ASN A 165 7.67 -3.89 -0.23
N PHE A 166 6.67 -4.28 0.56
CA PHE A 166 6.15 -5.66 0.57
C PHE A 166 5.71 -6.09 -0.84
N MET A 167 4.94 -5.24 -1.53
CA MET A 167 4.49 -5.54 -2.89
C MET A 167 5.66 -5.69 -3.88
N PHE A 168 6.72 -4.87 -3.79
CA PHE A 168 7.92 -5.06 -4.61
C PHE A 168 8.63 -6.38 -4.36
N MET A 169 8.87 -6.72 -3.10
CA MET A 169 9.52 -7.98 -2.75
C MET A 169 8.71 -9.19 -3.23
N VAL A 170 7.38 -9.15 -3.05
CA VAL A 170 6.49 -10.21 -3.52
C VAL A 170 6.44 -10.28 -5.05
N ALA A 171 6.22 -9.16 -5.74
CA ALA A 171 6.10 -9.12 -7.19
C ALA A 171 7.38 -9.59 -7.89
N SER A 172 8.52 -9.07 -7.45
CA SER A 172 9.83 -9.41 -8.00
C SER A 172 10.16 -10.88 -7.78
N THR A 173 9.84 -11.43 -6.61
CA THR A 173 9.99 -12.86 -6.33
C THR A 173 9.09 -13.70 -7.22
N TRP A 174 7.83 -13.29 -7.42
CA TRP A 174 6.90 -13.97 -8.32
C TRP A 174 7.42 -14.02 -9.77
N GLY A 175 7.84 -12.88 -10.30
CA GLY A 175 8.36 -12.80 -11.66
C GLY A 175 9.66 -13.58 -11.83
N VAL A 176 10.59 -13.50 -10.88
CA VAL A 176 11.83 -14.30 -10.88
C VAL A 176 11.53 -15.79 -10.80
N ALA A 177 10.54 -16.20 -9.99
CA ALA A 177 10.12 -17.58 -9.90
C ALA A 177 9.60 -18.10 -11.24
N LYS A 178 8.74 -17.31 -11.92
CA LYS A 178 8.24 -17.64 -13.27
C LYS A 178 9.35 -17.77 -14.30
N MET A 179 10.30 -16.84 -14.35
CA MET A 179 11.45 -16.90 -15.27
C MET A 179 12.30 -18.17 -15.05
N ASN A 180 12.36 -18.66 -13.81
CA ASN A 180 13.21 -19.78 -13.42
C ASN A 180 12.47 -21.12 -13.26
N ARG A 181 11.18 -21.20 -13.63
CA ARG A 181 10.31 -22.37 -13.44
C ARG A 181 10.31 -22.89 -12.00
N ARG A 182 10.18 -21.95 -11.07
CA ARG A 182 10.12 -22.20 -9.63
C ARG A 182 8.76 -21.83 -9.10
N LYS A 183 8.36 -22.45 -7.99
CA LYS A 183 7.18 -22.06 -7.23
C LYS A 183 7.56 -21.04 -6.17
N MET A 184 6.91 -19.89 -6.22
CA MET A 184 7.04 -18.91 -5.15
C MET A 184 6.33 -19.41 -3.90
N VAL A 185 6.96 -19.26 -2.74
CA VAL A 185 6.38 -19.50 -1.42
C VAL A 185 6.77 -18.38 -0.45
N LEU A 186 5.97 -18.18 0.60
CA LEU A 186 6.30 -17.29 1.72
C LEU A 186 6.76 -18.11 2.92
N LEU A 187 7.77 -17.62 3.65
CA LEU A 187 8.30 -18.34 4.82
C LEU A 187 7.54 -18.05 6.13
N ALA A 188 6.62 -17.09 6.09
CA ALA A 188 5.77 -16.67 7.21
C ALA A 188 4.54 -15.91 6.69
N PRO A 189 3.44 -15.84 7.46
CA PRO A 189 2.33 -14.96 7.12
C PRO A 189 2.68 -13.49 7.39
N TYR A 190 2.20 -12.60 6.53
CA TYR A 190 2.36 -11.15 6.65
C TYR A 190 1.01 -10.46 6.73
N LYS A 191 0.86 -9.50 7.66
CA LYS A 191 -0.39 -8.71 7.82
C LYS A 191 -0.85 -8.06 6.51
N MET A 192 0.09 -7.68 5.65
CA MET A 192 -0.18 -7.00 4.39
C MET A 192 -0.91 -7.88 3.37
N GLU A 193 -0.85 -9.21 3.50
CA GLU A 193 -1.57 -10.15 2.63
C GLU A 193 -3.09 -9.92 2.69
N GLY A 194 -3.63 -9.59 3.88
CA GLY A 194 -5.06 -9.34 4.08
C GLY A 194 -5.63 -8.11 3.37
N ASN A 195 -4.79 -7.28 2.74
CA ASN A 195 -5.25 -6.17 1.92
C ASN A 195 -5.75 -6.60 0.53
N PHE A 196 -5.45 -7.83 0.11
CA PHE A 196 -5.74 -8.34 -1.23
C PHE A 196 -6.79 -9.45 -1.16
N VAL A 197 -7.45 -9.75 -2.28
CA VAL A 197 -8.48 -10.81 -2.34
C VAL A 197 -7.89 -12.14 -1.88
N HIS A 198 -6.77 -12.53 -2.49
CA HIS A 198 -5.99 -13.71 -2.15
C HIS A 198 -4.67 -13.64 -2.93
N LEU A 199 -3.52 -13.70 -2.26
CA LEU A 199 -2.22 -13.69 -2.97
C LEU A 199 -1.93 -15.01 -3.69
N GLY A 200 -2.50 -16.13 -3.28
CA GLY A 200 -2.31 -17.40 -4.00
C GLY A 200 -0.91 -17.97 -3.83
N ILE A 201 -0.20 -17.55 -2.79
CA ILE A 201 1.15 -17.96 -2.49
C ILE A 201 1.10 -18.80 -1.22
N ASP A 202 1.64 -20.01 -1.31
CA ASP A 202 1.67 -20.93 -0.18
C ASP A 202 2.69 -20.49 0.87
N HIS A 203 2.38 -20.78 2.13
CA HIS A 203 3.31 -20.64 3.23
C HIS A 203 4.05 -21.96 3.50
N VAL A 204 5.36 -21.90 3.59
CA VAL A 204 6.23 -23.05 3.89
C VAL A 204 7.11 -22.70 5.07
N THR A 205 7.19 -23.58 6.07
CA THR A 205 8.06 -23.34 7.22
C THR A 205 9.52 -23.30 6.78
N PRO A 206 10.39 -22.50 7.41
CA PRO A 206 11.82 -22.49 7.08
C PRO A 206 12.46 -23.89 7.10
N ALA A 207 12.05 -24.76 8.03
CA ALA A 207 12.51 -26.14 8.10
C ALA A 207 12.14 -26.95 6.84
N ASN A 208 10.88 -26.85 6.37
CA ASN A 208 10.43 -27.54 5.16
C ASN A 208 11.06 -26.95 3.89
N PHE A 209 11.37 -25.64 3.89
CA PHE A 209 12.02 -24.98 2.78
C PHE A 209 13.49 -25.40 2.63
N LEU A 210 14.22 -25.54 3.74
CA LEU A 210 15.64 -25.91 3.74
C LEU A 210 15.86 -27.43 3.63
N GLY A 211 14.88 -28.24 4.03
CA GLY A 211 14.97 -29.70 4.05
C GLY A 211 15.88 -30.23 5.17
N SER A 212 16.31 -31.49 5.04
CA SER A 212 17.18 -32.16 6.03
C SER A 212 18.63 -31.64 6.05
N ASP A 213 19.03 -30.84 5.07
CA ASP A 213 20.37 -30.24 4.94
C ASP A 213 20.51 -28.92 5.73
N SER A 214 19.96 -28.86 6.95
CA SER A 214 20.02 -27.69 7.85
C SER A 214 21.44 -27.33 8.34
N SER A 215 22.46 -28.08 7.93
CA SER A 215 23.88 -27.81 8.20
C SER A 215 24.52 -26.83 7.20
N SER A 216 23.84 -26.49 6.12
CA SER A 216 24.32 -25.54 5.11
C SER A 216 24.11 -24.09 5.57
N SER A 217 25.14 -23.26 5.44
CA SER A 217 25.12 -21.86 5.89
C SER A 217 24.01 -21.06 5.19
N SER A 218 23.38 -20.10 5.88
CA SER A 218 22.32 -19.24 5.32
C SER A 218 22.72 -18.55 4.01
N ASP A 219 24.02 -18.30 3.83
CA ASP A 219 24.60 -17.66 2.65
C ASP A 219 24.46 -18.50 1.37
N GLU A 220 24.31 -19.82 1.50
CA GLU A 220 24.12 -20.70 0.34
C GLU A 220 22.76 -20.49 -0.33
N TYR A 221 21.73 -20.17 0.44
CA TYR A 221 20.35 -19.95 -0.04
C TYR A 221 20.10 -18.51 -0.47
N ASN A 222 20.84 -17.56 0.09
CA ASN A 222 20.62 -16.14 -0.16
C ASN A 222 21.11 -15.74 -1.56
N PHE A 223 20.29 -14.96 -2.26
CA PHE A 223 20.63 -14.35 -3.53
C PHE A 223 20.31 -12.85 -3.51
N GLU A 224 21.35 -12.04 -3.35
CA GLU A 224 21.22 -10.61 -3.06
C GLU A 224 21.20 -9.74 -4.31
N GLU A 225 20.36 -8.71 -4.30
CA GLU A 225 20.37 -7.64 -5.28
C GLU A 225 21.63 -6.76 -5.16
N ILE A 226 21.98 -6.06 -6.25
CA ILE A 226 23.09 -5.10 -6.22
C ILE A 226 22.64 -3.76 -5.61
N SER A 227 21.40 -3.36 -5.88
CA SER A 227 20.83 -2.13 -5.37
C SER A 227 19.31 -2.15 -5.47
N ALA A 228 18.63 -1.59 -4.46
CA ALA A 228 17.19 -1.60 -4.31
C ALA A 228 16.42 -1.13 -5.56
N MET A 229 16.93 -0.14 -6.29
CA MET A 229 16.23 0.50 -7.41
C MET A 229 17.00 0.32 -8.73
N LYS A 230 17.76 -0.77 -8.85
CA LYS A 230 18.43 -1.17 -10.09
C LYS A 230 18.06 -2.59 -10.44
N TYR A 231 17.84 -2.80 -11.72
CA TYR A 231 17.68 -4.14 -12.23
C TYR A 231 19.00 -4.89 -12.16
N THR A 232 18.95 -6.12 -11.68
CA THR A 232 20.12 -6.98 -11.47
C THR A 232 20.01 -8.18 -12.42
N PRO A 233 20.65 -8.17 -13.60
CA PRO A 233 20.45 -9.19 -14.65
C PRO A 233 20.71 -10.63 -14.19
N LYS A 234 21.61 -10.86 -13.22
CA LYS A 234 21.85 -12.19 -12.65
C LYS A 234 20.59 -12.82 -12.01
N MET A 235 19.57 -12.03 -11.68
CA MET A 235 18.27 -12.50 -11.16
C MET A 235 17.40 -13.16 -12.22
N GLU A 236 17.68 -12.97 -13.52
CA GLU A 236 16.92 -13.65 -14.59
C GLU A 236 17.14 -15.15 -14.57
N ASN A 237 18.35 -15.59 -14.20
CA ASN A 237 18.76 -16.99 -14.27
C ASN A 237 19.34 -17.46 -12.93
N VAL A 238 18.49 -17.40 -11.89
CA VAL A 238 18.79 -17.94 -10.56
C VAL A 238 19.23 -19.40 -10.64
N THR A 239 18.60 -20.21 -11.49
CA THR A 239 18.92 -21.63 -11.63
C THR A 239 20.33 -21.87 -12.16
N ALA A 240 20.85 -21.05 -13.09
CA ALA A 240 22.23 -21.16 -13.53
C ALA A 240 23.24 -20.81 -12.42
N VAL A 241 22.89 -19.94 -11.48
CA VAL A 241 23.80 -19.49 -10.42
C VAL A 241 23.71 -20.37 -9.16
N LYS A 242 22.51 -20.83 -8.81
CA LYS A 242 22.23 -21.58 -7.56
C LYS A 242 21.91 -23.06 -7.78
N GLY A 243 21.80 -23.51 -9.03
CA GLY A 243 21.54 -24.91 -9.38
C GLY A 243 20.13 -25.38 -8.96
N LEU A 244 20.02 -26.68 -8.70
CA LEU A 244 18.77 -27.36 -8.35
C LEU A 244 18.45 -27.30 -6.85
N ARG A 245 18.51 -26.10 -6.26
CA ARG A 245 18.23 -25.86 -4.83
C ARG A 245 17.12 -24.84 -4.67
N ASN A 246 16.45 -24.85 -3.52
CA ASN A 246 15.56 -23.75 -3.12
C ASN A 246 16.37 -22.47 -2.90
N VAL A 247 15.80 -21.30 -3.16
CA VAL A 247 16.53 -20.01 -3.10
C VAL A 247 15.72 -18.95 -2.38
N ILE A 248 16.38 -18.18 -1.52
CA ILE A 248 15.83 -17.01 -0.85
C ILE A 248 16.43 -15.76 -1.48
N LEU A 249 15.60 -14.95 -2.13
CA LEU A 249 16.00 -13.64 -2.63
C LEU A 249 16.13 -12.65 -1.46
N ALA A 250 17.04 -11.69 -1.59
CA ALA A 250 17.25 -10.65 -0.59
C ALA A 250 17.41 -9.27 -1.22
N GLY A 251 16.86 -8.26 -0.55
CA GLY A 251 16.80 -6.88 -1.03
C GLY A 251 15.37 -6.35 -1.15
N TYR A 252 15.22 -5.11 -1.60
CA TYR A 252 13.92 -4.50 -1.86
C TYR A 252 13.38 -4.78 -3.27
N MET A 253 14.26 -5.05 -4.25
CA MET A 253 13.94 -5.43 -5.62
C MET A 253 12.91 -4.52 -6.30
N GLN A 254 13.13 -3.21 -6.24
CA GLN A 254 12.21 -2.18 -6.71
C GLN A 254 12.38 -1.86 -8.19
N SER A 255 12.36 -2.88 -9.04
CA SER A 255 12.43 -2.73 -10.50
C SER A 255 11.31 -3.50 -11.16
N TRP A 256 10.50 -2.82 -11.97
CA TRP A 256 9.39 -3.43 -12.71
C TRP A 256 9.85 -4.56 -13.63
N LYS A 257 11.09 -4.47 -14.14
CA LYS A 257 11.69 -5.47 -15.02
C LYS A 257 11.71 -6.89 -14.46
N TYR A 258 11.68 -7.05 -13.13
CA TYR A 258 11.63 -8.39 -12.52
C TYR A 258 10.29 -9.11 -12.76
N PHE A 259 9.19 -8.39 -13.04
CA PHE A 259 7.85 -8.97 -13.02
C PHE A 259 6.89 -8.49 -14.10
N ASP A 260 7.28 -7.51 -14.92
CA ASP A 260 6.41 -6.97 -15.96
C ASP A 260 6.10 -7.95 -17.10
N HIS A 261 7.01 -8.90 -17.36
CA HIS A 261 6.75 -10.01 -18.28
C HIS A 261 5.54 -10.87 -17.86
N CYS A 262 5.15 -10.84 -16.59
CA CYS A 262 3.94 -11.45 -16.05
C CYS A 262 2.99 -10.41 -15.44
N ARG A 263 2.94 -9.19 -15.99
CA ARG A 263 2.16 -8.05 -15.47
C ARG A 263 0.71 -8.39 -15.14
N ASN A 264 0.05 -9.20 -15.96
CA ASN A 264 -1.33 -9.59 -15.71
C ASN A 264 -1.48 -10.34 -14.38
N ASP A 265 -0.60 -11.30 -14.10
CA ASP A 265 -0.61 -12.03 -12.82
C ASP A 265 -0.41 -11.05 -11.67
N ILE A 266 0.60 -10.17 -11.76
CA ILE A 266 0.90 -9.20 -10.71
C ILE A 266 -0.31 -8.33 -10.39
N ARG A 267 -1.06 -7.88 -11.40
CA ARG A 267 -2.29 -7.09 -11.20
C ARG A 267 -3.41 -7.91 -10.57
N MET A 268 -3.49 -9.21 -10.85
CA MET A 268 -4.48 -10.10 -10.22
C MET A 268 -4.12 -10.41 -8.77
N LEU A 269 -2.85 -10.73 -8.48
CA LEU A 269 -2.32 -10.97 -7.13
C LEU A 269 -2.62 -9.78 -6.21
N PHE A 270 -2.36 -8.56 -6.68
CA PHE A 270 -2.56 -7.35 -5.91
C PHE A 270 -3.91 -6.67 -6.14
N THR A 271 -4.93 -7.43 -6.53
CA THR A 271 -6.30 -6.92 -6.49
C THR A 271 -6.74 -6.79 -5.02
N PHE A 272 -7.10 -5.58 -4.61
CA PHE A 272 -7.52 -5.29 -3.25
C PHE A 272 -8.73 -6.12 -2.83
N SER A 273 -8.81 -6.45 -1.55
CA SER A 273 -9.93 -7.20 -1.00
C SER A 273 -11.25 -6.43 -1.15
N LYS A 274 -12.36 -7.15 -1.14
CA LYS A 274 -13.70 -6.56 -1.23
C LYS A 274 -13.90 -5.45 -0.19
N THR A 275 -13.50 -5.70 1.06
CA THR A 275 -13.58 -4.73 2.15
C THR A 275 -12.77 -3.46 1.86
N ILE A 276 -11.53 -3.59 1.36
CA ILE A 276 -10.71 -2.42 1.03
C ILE A 276 -11.37 -1.60 -0.08
N PHE A 277 -11.89 -2.25 -1.13
CA PHE A 277 -12.59 -1.53 -2.20
C PHE A 277 -13.90 -0.88 -1.73
N GLU A 278 -14.71 -1.55 -0.92
CA GLU A 278 -15.94 -0.99 -0.35
C GLU A 278 -15.64 0.24 0.50
N THR A 279 -14.64 0.17 1.39
CA THR A 279 -14.18 1.33 2.17
C THR A 279 -13.67 2.44 1.28
N SER A 280 -12.92 2.12 0.22
CA SER A 280 -12.39 3.11 -0.72
C SER A 280 -13.50 3.87 -1.46
N LEU A 281 -14.52 3.16 -1.95
CA LEU A 281 -15.68 3.75 -2.60
C LEU A 281 -16.49 4.62 -1.63
N ALA A 282 -16.66 4.16 -0.37
CA ALA A 282 -17.31 4.95 0.67
C ALA A 282 -16.56 6.26 0.96
N LYS A 283 -15.22 6.20 1.05
CA LYS A 283 -14.39 7.40 1.26
C LYS A 283 -14.43 8.37 0.08
N ILE A 284 -14.40 7.87 -1.15
CA ILE A 284 -14.57 8.71 -2.34
C ILE A 284 -15.93 9.41 -2.29
N ARG A 285 -17.01 8.67 -2.00
CA ARG A 285 -18.36 9.22 -1.88
C ARG A 285 -18.43 10.32 -0.80
N GLU A 286 -17.93 10.03 0.41
CA GLU A 286 -17.87 10.99 1.53
C GLU A 286 -17.14 12.29 1.12
N GLY A 287 -15.96 12.17 0.52
CA GLY A 287 -15.19 13.34 0.09
C GLY A 287 -15.87 14.15 -1.02
N LEU A 288 -16.57 13.49 -1.93
CA LEU A 288 -17.32 14.17 -3.00
C LEU A 288 -18.60 14.83 -2.48
N GLU A 289 -19.33 14.20 -1.56
CA GLU A 289 -20.53 14.77 -0.93
C GLU A 289 -20.21 16.01 -0.10
N ASP A 290 -19.11 15.98 0.68
CA ASP A 290 -18.58 17.14 1.41
C ASP A 290 -18.23 18.28 0.44
N TYR A 291 -17.55 17.94 -0.65
CA TYR A 291 -17.20 18.86 -1.72
C TYR A 291 -18.44 19.54 -2.35
N TYR A 292 -19.48 18.78 -2.70
CA TYR A 292 -20.70 19.32 -3.30
C TYR A 292 -21.50 20.17 -2.30
N THR A 293 -21.51 19.79 -1.03
CA THR A 293 -22.18 20.55 0.03
C THR A 293 -21.53 21.93 0.25
N HIS A 294 -20.22 22.02 0.09
CA HIS A 294 -19.45 23.24 0.34
C HIS A 294 -19.18 24.10 -0.91
N LEU A 295 -19.44 23.58 -2.11
CA LEU A 295 -19.52 24.44 -3.29
C LEU A 295 -20.81 25.25 -3.24
N SER A 296 -20.72 26.57 -3.43
CA SER A 296 -21.91 27.38 -3.74
C SER A 296 -22.61 26.77 -4.95
N ILE A 297 -23.93 26.57 -4.88
CA ILE A 297 -24.76 25.97 -5.94
C ILE A 297 -24.43 26.59 -7.31
N ASP A 298 -24.31 27.92 -7.40
CA ASP A 298 -23.93 28.65 -8.64
C ASP A 298 -22.57 28.25 -9.25
N LYS A 299 -21.63 27.74 -8.45
CA LYS A 299 -20.31 27.27 -8.91
C LYS A 299 -20.31 25.77 -9.20
N ALA A 300 -21.05 24.97 -8.43
CA ALA A 300 -21.21 23.55 -8.70
C ALA A 300 -21.93 23.37 -10.04
N ASP A 301 -23.02 24.10 -10.23
CA ASP A 301 -23.72 24.17 -11.50
C ASP A 301 -22.74 24.57 -12.60
N ARG A 302 -21.98 25.66 -12.51
CA ARG A 302 -21.04 26.02 -13.60
C ARG A 302 -19.97 24.97 -13.94
N ILE A 303 -19.57 24.09 -13.02
CA ILE A 303 -18.61 23.03 -13.30
C ILE A 303 -19.28 21.88 -14.07
N PHE A 304 -20.58 21.64 -13.86
CA PHE A 304 -21.30 20.45 -14.35
C PHE A 304 -22.52 20.75 -15.24
N SER A 305 -22.96 22.01 -15.35
CA SER A 305 -24.26 22.45 -15.88
C SER A 305 -24.38 22.36 -17.40
N ASP A 306 -23.28 22.10 -18.10
CA ASP A 306 -23.25 22.03 -19.56
C ASP A 306 -22.73 20.67 -20.07
N GLN A 307 -22.47 19.71 -19.17
CA GLN A 307 -21.69 18.51 -19.49
C GLN A 307 -22.50 17.23 -19.21
N LYS A 308 -22.90 16.52 -20.27
CA LYS A 308 -23.50 15.17 -20.22
C LYS A 308 -22.51 14.06 -19.82
N THR A 309 -21.32 14.41 -19.35
CA THR A 309 -20.18 13.51 -19.19
C THR A 309 -19.67 13.54 -17.76
N ARG A 310 -19.42 12.36 -17.20
CA ARG A 310 -18.83 12.23 -15.85
C ARG A 310 -17.54 13.06 -15.74
N PRO A 311 -17.25 13.64 -14.57
CA PRO A 311 -15.95 14.25 -14.33
C PRO A 311 -14.81 13.27 -14.54
N THR A 312 -13.68 13.81 -15.01
CA THR A 312 -12.41 13.11 -15.02
C THR A 312 -11.85 13.11 -13.59
N LEU A 313 -11.60 11.92 -13.04
CA LEU A 313 -11.07 11.76 -11.70
C LEU A 313 -9.54 11.71 -11.75
N ILE A 314 -8.88 12.59 -11.00
CA ILE A 314 -7.43 12.71 -10.98
C ILE A 314 -6.93 12.50 -9.56
N ALA A 315 -6.08 11.50 -9.33
CA ALA A 315 -5.47 11.31 -8.01
C ALA A 315 -4.15 12.08 -7.91
N ILE A 316 -3.95 12.81 -6.81
CA ILE A 316 -2.68 13.42 -6.43
C ILE A 316 -2.16 12.72 -5.19
N HIS A 317 -1.04 12.01 -5.32
CA HIS A 317 -0.38 11.38 -4.19
C HIS A 317 0.79 12.25 -3.68
N VAL A 318 0.70 12.73 -2.44
CA VAL A 318 1.73 13.58 -1.80
C VAL A 318 2.34 12.85 -0.60
N ARG A 319 3.55 12.31 -0.78
CA ARG A 319 4.40 11.84 0.33
C ARG A 319 5.29 12.99 0.79
N ARG A 320 5.03 13.52 1.99
CA ARG A 320 5.77 14.66 2.57
C ARG A 320 6.06 14.47 4.05
N GLY A 321 5.10 14.05 4.86
CA GLY A 321 5.19 14.13 6.33
C GLY A 321 6.42 13.43 6.90
N ASP A 322 6.67 12.20 6.46
CA ASP A 322 7.84 11.41 6.86
C ASP A 322 9.17 11.90 6.24
N ILE A 323 9.11 12.62 5.13
CA ILE A 323 10.29 13.21 4.49
C ILE A 323 10.71 14.48 5.21
N ALA A 324 9.75 15.35 5.54
CA ALA A 324 9.96 16.70 6.03
C ALA A 324 10.17 16.81 7.55
N SER A 325 10.07 15.71 8.30
CA SER A 325 10.34 15.70 9.74
C SER A 325 11.84 15.88 10.06
N ASP A 326 12.16 16.29 11.29
CA ASP A 326 13.53 16.61 11.74
C ASP A 326 14.50 15.43 11.58
N ASP A 327 14.03 14.20 11.83
CA ASP A 327 14.74 12.94 11.59
C ASP A 327 14.25 12.21 10.33
N GLY A 328 13.66 12.95 9.42
CA GLY A 328 12.93 12.45 8.28
C GLY A 328 13.80 11.85 7.18
N GLN A 329 13.11 11.37 6.15
CA GLN A 329 13.72 10.64 5.04
C GLN A 329 14.67 11.49 4.18
N MET A 330 14.74 12.81 4.37
CA MET A 330 15.73 13.68 3.74
C MET A 330 17.17 13.25 4.00
N ARG A 331 17.47 12.71 5.19
CA ARG A 331 18.82 12.22 5.53
C ARG A 331 19.26 11.03 4.68
N PHE A 332 18.30 10.26 4.16
CA PHE A 332 18.54 9.14 3.26
C PHE A 332 18.50 9.55 1.79
N GLY A 333 18.38 10.84 1.48
CA GLY A 333 18.37 11.35 0.10
C GLY A 333 16.98 11.50 -0.52
N HIS A 334 15.89 11.27 0.23
CA HIS A 334 14.56 11.63 -0.27
C HIS A 334 14.41 13.16 -0.40
N LYS A 335 13.62 13.57 -1.39
CA LYS A 335 13.23 14.96 -1.64
C LYS A 335 11.71 14.97 -1.84
N PRO A 336 10.93 15.74 -1.06
CA PRO A 336 9.50 15.82 -1.28
C PRO A 336 9.22 16.52 -2.62
N ALA A 337 8.07 16.20 -3.22
CA ALA A 337 7.58 16.93 -4.39
C ALA A 337 7.34 18.39 -4.02
N THR A 338 7.67 19.30 -4.93
CA THR A 338 7.53 20.75 -4.66
C THR A 338 6.10 21.22 -4.92
N LYS A 339 5.72 22.32 -4.27
CA LYS A 339 4.41 22.95 -4.52
C LYS A 339 4.26 23.36 -5.99
N GLU A 340 5.33 23.82 -6.62
CA GLU A 340 5.35 24.24 -8.02
C GLU A 340 5.03 23.05 -8.94
N TYR A 341 5.68 21.89 -8.73
CA TYR A 341 5.39 20.67 -9.48
C TYR A 341 3.93 20.25 -9.31
N LEU A 342 3.44 20.20 -8.06
CA LEU A 342 2.08 19.74 -7.76
C LEU A 342 1.03 20.64 -8.41
N LEU A 343 1.08 21.95 -8.18
CA LEU A 343 0.09 22.89 -8.69
C LEU A 343 0.16 23.04 -10.22
N ARG A 344 1.36 23.06 -10.81
CA ARG A 344 1.53 23.16 -12.27
C ARG A 344 0.95 21.94 -12.97
N THR A 345 1.22 20.75 -12.45
CA THR A 345 0.71 19.50 -13.05
C THR A 345 -0.81 19.44 -12.94
N SER A 346 -1.38 19.84 -11.79
CA SER A 346 -2.84 19.96 -11.64
C SER A 346 -3.46 20.97 -12.61
N SER A 347 -2.80 22.10 -12.84
CA SER A 347 -3.27 23.10 -13.82
C SER A 347 -3.23 22.56 -15.26
N LEU A 348 -2.14 21.87 -15.64
CA LEU A 348 -2.01 21.24 -16.95
C LEU A 348 -3.13 20.23 -17.20
N LEU A 349 -3.42 19.38 -16.21
CA LEU A 349 -4.49 18.39 -16.35
C LEU A 349 -5.89 19.00 -16.33
N SER A 350 -6.11 20.06 -15.55
CA SER A 350 -7.38 20.79 -15.53
C SER A 350 -7.69 21.47 -16.88
N GLN A 351 -6.66 21.92 -17.60
CA GLN A 351 -6.83 22.51 -18.95
C GLN A 351 -7.10 21.43 -20.00
N LYS A 352 -6.51 20.23 -19.83
CA LYS A 352 -6.64 19.13 -20.77
C LYS A 352 -7.94 18.32 -20.59
N TYR A 353 -8.40 18.21 -19.35
CA TYR A 353 -9.56 17.42 -18.96
C TYR A 353 -10.52 18.30 -18.18
N SER A 354 -11.70 18.53 -18.74
CA SER A 354 -12.74 19.34 -18.10
C SER A 354 -14.12 18.72 -18.34
N PRO A 355 -14.95 18.54 -17.28
CA PRO A 355 -14.65 18.83 -15.88
C PRO A 355 -13.67 17.80 -15.26
N ALA A 356 -12.85 18.25 -14.31
CA ALA A 356 -11.91 17.40 -13.57
C ALA A 356 -12.00 17.63 -12.05
N ILE A 357 -11.98 16.53 -11.30
CA ILE A 357 -11.94 16.52 -9.83
C ILE A 357 -10.62 15.88 -9.38
N PHE A 358 -9.94 16.54 -8.46
CA PHE A 358 -8.66 16.09 -7.91
C PHE A 358 -8.85 15.50 -6.52
N LEU A 359 -8.66 14.19 -6.38
CA LEU A 359 -8.56 13.54 -5.08
C LEU A 359 -7.11 13.65 -4.59
N VAL A 360 -6.90 14.34 -3.46
CA VAL A 360 -5.57 14.55 -2.88
C VAL A 360 -5.38 13.60 -1.70
N ILE A 361 -4.43 12.67 -1.83
CA ILE A 361 -4.08 11.66 -0.85
C ILE A 361 -2.68 11.96 -0.32
N SER A 362 -2.52 12.04 1.00
CA SER A 362 -1.26 12.49 1.61
C SER A 362 -1.07 11.95 3.02
N ASN A 363 0.19 11.68 3.39
CA ASN A 363 0.58 11.47 4.79
C ASN A 363 0.81 12.78 5.57
N ASP A 364 0.50 13.91 4.94
CA ASP A 364 0.55 15.26 5.49
C ASP A 364 -0.68 16.04 4.97
N VAL A 365 -1.82 15.71 5.57
CA VAL A 365 -3.13 16.29 5.23
C VAL A 365 -3.16 17.81 5.49
N PRO A 366 -2.66 18.34 6.63
CA PRO A 366 -2.66 19.80 6.88
C PRO A 366 -1.91 20.58 5.79
N TYR A 367 -0.75 20.10 5.36
CA TYR A 367 -0.01 20.73 4.25
C TYR A 367 -0.83 20.76 2.96
N CYS A 368 -1.52 19.65 2.64
CA CYS A 368 -2.31 19.56 1.42
C CYS A 368 -3.55 20.46 1.44
N ARG A 369 -4.22 20.60 2.59
CA ARG A 369 -5.34 21.54 2.77
C ARG A 369 -4.91 23.00 2.57
N ASP A 370 -3.70 23.36 3.00
CA ASP A 370 -3.16 24.71 2.77
C ASP A 370 -2.71 24.93 1.31
N LEU A 371 -2.15 23.90 0.67
CA LEU A 371 -1.62 23.99 -0.68
C LEU A 371 -2.73 24.00 -1.75
N PHE A 372 -3.65 23.03 -1.68
CA PHE A 372 -4.66 22.80 -2.71
C PHE A 372 -5.92 23.59 -2.41
N LYS A 373 -5.83 24.90 -2.69
CA LYS A 373 -6.94 25.85 -2.57
C LYS A 373 -7.63 25.96 -3.93
N GLY A 374 -8.78 25.34 -4.09
CA GLY A 374 -9.56 25.44 -5.32
C GLY A 374 -10.84 24.62 -5.25
N PRO A 375 -11.88 25.01 -6.01
CA PRO A 375 -13.18 24.38 -5.95
C PRO A 375 -13.22 23.06 -6.70
N ASN A 376 -12.09 22.41 -6.98
CA ASN A 376 -12.01 21.10 -7.65
C ASN A 376 -11.05 20.13 -6.95
N PHE A 377 -10.53 20.50 -5.77
CA PHE A 377 -9.67 19.64 -4.95
C PHE A 377 -10.45 19.07 -3.77
N VAL A 378 -10.37 17.76 -3.60
CA VAL A 378 -10.93 17.01 -2.48
C VAL A 378 -9.77 16.39 -1.72
N VAL A 379 -9.45 16.95 -0.55
CA VAL A 379 -8.36 16.43 0.28
C VAL A 379 -8.90 15.30 1.16
N MET A 380 -8.43 14.09 0.90
CA MET A 380 -8.87 12.87 1.58
C MET A 380 -8.16 12.73 2.93
N ASP A 381 -8.91 12.58 4.02
CA ASP A 381 -8.39 12.31 5.36
C ASP A 381 -8.80 10.91 5.82
N ASN A 382 -7.98 9.93 5.44
CA ASN A 382 -8.22 8.51 5.70
C ASN A 382 -7.29 7.96 6.78
N ASN A 383 -6.80 8.80 7.70
CA ASN A 383 -5.79 8.43 8.70
C ASN A 383 -6.22 7.29 9.65
N LYS A 384 -7.52 6.99 9.73
CA LYS A 384 -8.08 5.88 10.53
C LYS A 384 -8.21 4.57 9.74
N GLU A 385 -8.04 4.62 8.43
CA GLU A 385 -8.20 3.47 7.54
C GLU A 385 -6.87 2.79 7.25
N PRO A 386 -6.87 1.51 6.83
CA PRO A 386 -5.68 0.86 6.32
C PRO A 386 -5.09 1.63 5.13
N ALA A 387 -3.76 1.73 5.05
CA ALA A 387 -3.07 2.39 3.94
C ALA A 387 -3.45 1.83 2.55
N ALA A 388 -3.93 0.58 2.48
CA ALA A 388 -4.44 -0.01 1.25
C ALA A 388 -5.68 0.70 0.70
N VAL A 389 -6.50 1.35 1.54
CA VAL A 389 -7.66 2.15 1.12
C VAL A 389 -7.20 3.33 0.25
N ASP A 390 -6.23 4.11 0.73
CA ASP A 390 -5.65 5.22 -0.04
C ASP A 390 -5.02 4.75 -1.36
N MET A 391 -4.32 3.61 -1.35
CA MET A 391 -3.73 3.03 -2.55
C MET A 391 -4.80 2.62 -3.56
N ALA A 392 -5.90 2.02 -3.08
CA ALA A 392 -7.03 1.63 -3.91
C ALA A 392 -7.73 2.85 -4.51
N ILE A 393 -7.96 3.92 -3.73
CA ILE A 393 -8.52 5.19 -4.21
C ILE A 393 -7.67 5.76 -5.36
N ILE A 394 -6.35 5.84 -5.20
CA ILE A 394 -5.45 6.34 -6.26
C ILE A 394 -5.54 5.44 -7.50
N SER A 395 -5.63 4.12 -7.33
CA SER A 395 -5.68 3.16 -8.45
C SER A 395 -6.96 3.20 -9.29
N LEU A 396 -8.01 3.89 -8.80
CA LEU A 396 -9.30 4.05 -9.45
C LEU A 396 -9.39 5.34 -10.29
N ALA A 397 -8.40 6.24 -10.20
CA ALA A 397 -8.41 7.49 -10.94
C ALA A 397 -8.11 7.30 -12.45
N ASP A 398 -8.66 8.20 -13.28
CA ASP A 398 -8.42 8.24 -14.72
C ASP A 398 -7.00 8.72 -15.06
N HIS A 399 -6.44 9.60 -14.21
CA HIS A 399 -5.09 10.14 -14.30
C HIS A 399 -4.45 10.26 -12.91
N ILE A 400 -3.13 10.22 -12.84
CA ILE A 400 -2.41 10.23 -11.57
C ILE A 400 -1.25 11.23 -11.60
N ILE A 401 -1.13 12.03 -10.55
CA ILE A 401 0.04 12.85 -10.23
C ILE A 401 0.73 12.22 -9.01
N LEU A 402 1.93 11.69 -9.22
CA LEU A 402 2.75 11.09 -8.17
C LEU A 402 3.79 12.07 -7.65
N SER A 403 3.96 12.10 -6.34
CA SER A 403 5.21 12.52 -5.71
C SER A 403 6.26 11.41 -5.82
N VAL A 404 6.65 10.78 -4.70
CA VAL A 404 7.79 9.84 -4.64
C VAL A 404 7.49 8.64 -3.74
N GLY A 405 8.25 7.56 -3.94
CA GLY A 405 8.23 6.37 -3.09
C GLY A 405 7.32 5.25 -3.57
N THR A 406 7.48 4.10 -2.93
CA THR A 406 6.88 2.82 -3.37
C THR A 406 5.36 2.77 -3.23
N PHE A 407 4.77 3.52 -2.31
CA PHE A 407 3.30 3.57 -2.14
C PHE A 407 2.60 4.10 -3.40
N GLY A 408 2.94 5.32 -3.82
CA GLY A 408 2.37 5.91 -5.03
C GLY A 408 2.76 5.15 -6.30
N TRP A 409 3.96 4.58 -6.33
CA TRP A 409 4.42 3.71 -7.43
C TRP A 409 3.45 2.54 -7.65
N TRP A 410 3.12 1.80 -6.59
CA TRP A 410 2.21 0.67 -6.68
C TRP A 410 0.78 1.08 -7.00
N ALA A 411 0.31 2.18 -6.41
CA ALA A 411 -1.01 2.71 -6.73
C ALA A 411 -1.17 2.98 -8.24
N ALA A 412 -0.15 3.59 -8.87
CA ALA A 412 -0.15 3.84 -10.29
C ALA A 412 0.04 2.58 -11.14
N TYR A 413 0.92 1.65 -10.74
CA TYR A 413 1.14 0.40 -11.49
C TYR A 413 -0.11 -0.49 -11.55
N LEU A 414 -0.93 -0.46 -10.48
CA LEU A 414 -2.23 -1.15 -10.40
C LEU A 414 -3.38 -0.40 -11.06
N SER A 415 -3.22 0.89 -11.36
CA SER A 415 -4.25 1.68 -12.03
C SER A 415 -4.44 1.31 -13.50
N ASP A 416 -5.56 1.74 -14.06
CA ASP A 416 -5.80 1.80 -15.51
C ASP A 416 -5.70 3.26 -16.00
N ALA A 417 -4.99 4.11 -15.24
CA ALA A 417 -4.85 5.52 -15.54
C ALA A 417 -4.22 5.73 -16.92
N LYS A 418 -4.82 6.65 -17.70
CA LYS A 418 -4.36 6.96 -19.06
C LYS A 418 -3.04 7.70 -19.05
N GLU A 419 -2.84 8.57 -18.05
CA GLU A 419 -1.60 9.31 -17.86
C GLU A 419 -1.18 9.29 -16.40
N VAL A 420 0.10 9.03 -16.16
CA VAL A 420 0.73 9.06 -14.84
C VAL A 420 1.92 9.99 -14.92
N TYR A 421 1.91 11.04 -14.11
CA TYR A 421 2.99 12.02 -14.00
C TYR A 421 3.77 11.75 -12.71
N TYR A 422 5.10 11.86 -12.74
CA TYR A 422 5.92 11.71 -11.54
C TYR A 422 6.94 12.84 -11.38
N TYR A 423 7.32 13.10 -10.13
CA TYR A 423 8.29 14.12 -9.77
C TYR A 423 9.71 13.70 -10.14
N LYS A 424 10.25 14.29 -11.22
CA LYS A 424 11.53 13.89 -11.82
C LYS A 424 12.74 14.19 -10.93
N ASP A 425 12.66 15.24 -10.11
CA ASP A 425 13.79 15.75 -9.32
C ASP A 425 14.03 14.99 -8.02
N TRP A 426 13.45 13.79 -7.90
CA TRP A 426 13.79 12.81 -6.88
C TRP A 426 14.73 11.74 -7.46
N PRO A 427 15.70 11.22 -6.68
CA PRO A 427 16.12 11.63 -5.33
C PRO A 427 16.89 12.96 -5.30
N LYS A 428 17.27 13.42 -4.09
CA LYS A 428 18.10 14.62 -3.90
C LYS A 428 19.44 14.45 -4.65
N LYS A 429 19.77 15.41 -5.51
CA LYS A 429 21.06 15.46 -6.24
C LYS A 429 22.25 15.39 -5.27
N GLY A 430 23.23 14.56 -5.58
CA GLY A 430 24.43 14.30 -4.79
C GLY A 430 24.23 13.35 -3.60
N SER A 431 23.02 12.84 -3.36
CA SER A 431 22.77 11.88 -2.28
C SER A 431 23.24 10.47 -2.64
N ASP A 432 23.45 9.62 -1.63
CA ASP A 432 23.76 8.20 -1.87
C ASP A 432 22.61 7.46 -2.55
N MET A 433 21.37 7.88 -2.30
CA MET A 433 20.19 7.34 -2.98
C MET A 433 20.21 7.61 -4.48
N GLU A 434 20.68 8.78 -4.92
CA GLU A 434 20.83 9.07 -6.35
C GLU A 434 21.78 8.08 -7.04
N LYS A 435 22.84 7.63 -6.33
CA LYS A 435 23.78 6.63 -6.86
C LYS A 435 23.17 5.23 -6.94
N GLN A 436 22.14 4.96 -6.15
CA GLN A 436 21.48 3.66 -5.99
C GLN A 436 20.26 3.47 -6.90
N ILE A 437 19.80 4.51 -7.59
CA ILE A 437 18.67 4.41 -8.52
C ILE A 437 19.14 4.34 -9.97
N SER A 438 18.44 3.51 -10.75
CA SER A 438 18.36 3.61 -12.21
C SER A 438 16.93 4.00 -12.54
N ARG A 439 16.72 5.18 -13.15
CA ARG A 439 15.35 5.71 -13.35
C ARG A 439 14.56 4.83 -14.30
N GLU A 440 15.24 4.28 -15.29
CA GLU A 440 14.71 3.39 -16.32
C GLU A 440 14.34 1.99 -15.76
N ASP A 441 14.93 1.61 -14.63
CA ASP A 441 14.60 0.37 -13.92
C ASP A 441 13.50 0.59 -12.87
N TYR A 442 13.47 1.78 -12.26
CA TYR A 442 12.52 2.10 -11.21
C TYR A 442 11.18 2.60 -11.76
N PHE A 443 11.16 3.68 -12.53
CA PHE A 443 9.92 4.26 -13.05
C PHE A 443 9.43 3.48 -14.28
N TYR A 444 8.11 3.24 -14.32
CA TYR A 444 7.53 2.50 -15.43
C TYR A 444 7.62 3.30 -16.74
N PRO A 445 7.97 2.70 -17.89
CA PRO A 445 8.35 3.45 -19.10
C PRO A 445 7.27 4.36 -19.67
N SER A 446 5.98 4.06 -19.44
CA SER A 446 4.87 4.88 -19.96
C SER A 446 4.55 6.10 -19.08
N TRP A 447 5.24 6.29 -17.96
CA TRP A 447 4.99 7.40 -17.05
C TRP A 447 5.79 8.65 -17.44
N ILE A 448 5.17 9.81 -17.24
CA ILE A 448 5.64 11.10 -17.75
C ILE A 448 6.43 11.82 -16.64
N PRO A 449 7.75 12.01 -16.77
CA PRO A 449 8.52 12.83 -15.84
C PRO A 449 8.18 14.32 -16.00
N LEU A 450 7.98 15.03 -14.89
CA LEU A 450 7.99 16.50 -14.90
C LEU A 450 8.97 17.07 -13.86
N GLU A 451 9.64 18.13 -14.27
CA GLU A 451 10.61 18.89 -13.46
C GLU A 451 9.91 19.99 -12.65
N GLN A 452 10.52 20.38 -11.53
CA GLN A 452 10.32 21.70 -10.96
C GLN A 452 10.86 22.71 -11.99
N SER A 453 9.98 23.46 -12.67
CA SER A 453 10.41 24.46 -13.67
C SER A 453 11.53 25.34 -13.12
N SER A 454 12.61 25.45 -13.90
CA SER A 454 13.73 26.39 -13.71
C SER A 454 13.30 27.84 -13.83
#